data_AF-A0A507ZSF4-F1
#
_entry.id   AF-A0A507ZSF4-F1
#
_cell.length_a   1.000
_cell.length_b   1.000
_cell.length_c   1.000
_cell.angle_alpha   90.00
_cell.angle_beta   90.00
_cell.angle_gamma   90.00
#
_symmetry.space_group_name_H-M   'P 1'
#
loop_
_entity.id
_entity.type
_entity.pdbx_description
1 polymer ?
#
loop_
_entity_poly.entity_id
_entity_poly.type
_entity_poly.pdbx_seq_one_letter_code
_entity_poly.pdbx_strand_id
1 'polypeptide(L)'
;MKTQEVISKHPKTMLGKQSKNKRVEQITQIIVSVLLLLALFQKSLAHSFSLHLLIMLGFLVLAYFALLKHNKAQLLLFICLSVLFLPFKQLNLSLLNWKIVYVFTVGYLVVLQVFQSRITKK
;
A
#
# COMPACT_ATOMS: atom_id res chain seq x y z
N MET A 1 21.33 35.87 20.24
CA MET A 1 21.54 34.67 19.41
C MET A 1 20.22 33.91 19.35
N LYS A 2 19.62 33.84 18.16
CA LYS A 2 18.21 33.55 17.90
C LYS A 2 18.09 32.22 17.17
N THR A 3 17.78 31.12 17.87
CA THR A 3 17.53 29.82 17.23
C THR A 3 16.65 28.89 18.08
N GLN A 4 15.62 29.43 18.73
CA GLN A 4 14.65 28.67 19.55
C GLN A 4 13.20 28.97 19.11
N GLU A 5 12.94 29.17 17.81
CA GLU A 5 11.62 29.68 17.37
C GLU A 5 11.04 29.04 16.08
N VAL A 6 11.47 27.84 15.67
CA VAL A 6 10.93 27.17 14.46
C VAL A 6 10.54 25.71 14.68
N ILE A 7 10.32 25.28 15.93
CA ILE A 7 9.84 23.92 16.24
C ILE A 7 8.68 24.00 17.25
N SER A 8 7.67 24.83 16.98
CA SER A 8 6.47 24.89 17.81
C SER A 8 5.21 25.29 17.03
N LYS A 9 5.05 24.81 15.80
CA LYS A 9 3.77 24.92 15.08
C LYS A 9 3.53 23.67 14.23
N HIS A 10 3.13 22.58 14.87
CA HIS A 10 2.11 21.66 14.34
C HIS A 10 1.70 20.59 15.39
N PRO A 11 0.83 20.91 16.37
CA PRO A 11 0.22 19.85 17.17
C PRO A 11 -1.31 19.95 17.26
N LYS A 12 -2.04 20.43 16.23
CA LYS A 12 -3.52 20.50 16.31
C LYS A 12 -4.33 20.12 15.05
N THR A 13 -3.71 19.66 13.96
CA THR A 13 -4.44 19.20 12.75
C THR A 13 -4.53 17.67 12.60
N MET A 14 -4.03 16.91 13.57
CA MET A 14 -3.85 15.45 13.47
C MET A 14 -5.12 14.62 13.72
N LEU A 15 -6.14 15.15 14.40
CA LEU A 15 -7.34 14.39 14.79
C LEU A 15 -8.44 14.35 13.71
N GLY A 16 -8.64 15.43 12.95
CA GLY A 16 -9.58 15.45 11.82
C GLY A 16 -9.08 14.69 10.58
N LYS A 17 -7.76 14.59 10.41
CA LYS A 17 -7.13 13.90 9.27
C LYS A 17 -7.18 12.37 9.40
N GLN A 18 -7.13 11.83 10.62
CA GLN A 18 -7.16 10.38 10.87
C GLN A 18 -8.47 9.70 10.42
N SER A 19 -9.63 10.34 10.61
CA SER A 19 -10.94 9.81 10.17
C SER A 19 -11.11 9.85 8.64
N LYS A 20 -10.67 10.95 7.99
CA LYS A 20 -10.67 11.06 6.52
C LYS A 20 -9.67 10.09 5.89
N ASN A 21 -8.49 9.94 6.50
CA ASN A 21 -7.45 9.02 6.05
C ASN A 21 -7.88 7.56 6.13
N LYS A 22 -8.70 7.16 7.11
CA LYS A 22 -9.25 5.79 7.17
C LYS A 22 -10.04 5.43 5.91
N ARG A 23 -10.92 6.32 5.44
CA ARG A 23 -11.69 6.07 4.20
C ARG A 23 -10.78 6.04 2.98
N VAL A 24 -9.81 6.95 2.90
CA VAL A 24 -8.84 6.99 1.79
C VAL A 24 -7.98 5.72 1.78
N GLU A 25 -7.46 5.28 2.93
CA GLU A 25 -6.70 4.03 3.06
C GLU A 25 -7.52 2.82 2.64
N GLN A 26 -8.78 2.72 3.07
CA GLN A 26 -9.71 1.67 2.65
C GLN A 26 -9.94 1.71 1.13
N ILE A 27 -10.18 2.88 0.56
CA ILE A 27 -10.35 3.04 -0.88
C ILE A 27 -9.07 2.64 -1.62
N THR A 28 -7.89 3.05 -1.15
CA THR A 28 -6.61 2.66 -1.76
C THR A 28 -6.39 1.15 -1.65
N GLN A 29 -6.69 0.52 -0.52
CA GLN A 29 -6.63 -0.93 -0.35
C GLN A 29 -7.56 -1.65 -1.33
N ILE A 30 -8.79 -1.15 -1.52
CA ILE A 30 -9.75 -1.72 -2.47
C ILE A 30 -9.24 -1.57 -3.91
N ILE A 31 -8.81 -0.37 -4.30
CA ILE A 31 -8.26 -0.11 -5.63
C ILE A 31 -7.07 -1.02 -5.91
N VAL A 32 -6.11 -1.13 -4.98
CA VAL A 32 -4.92 -1.99 -5.12
C VAL A 32 -5.32 -3.47 -5.20
N SER A 33 -6.27 -3.92 -4.39
CA SER A 33 -6.76 -5.31 -4.41
C SER A 33 -7.43 -5.65 -5.73
N VAL A 34 -8.29 -4.75 -6.25
CA VAL A 34 -8.93 -4.93 -7.57
C VAL A 34 -7.89 -4.93 -8.68
N LEU A 35 -6.89 -4.05 -8.63
CA LEU A 35 -5.81 -4.01 -9.60
C LEU A 35 -4.98 -5.30 -9.61
N LEU A 36 -4.66 -5.84 -8.43
CA LEU A 36 -3.97 -7.12 -8.32
C LEU A 36 -4.85 -8.27 -8.83
N LEU A 37 -6.15 -8.26 -8.54
CA LEU A 37 -7.07 -9.27 -9.04
C LEU A 37 -7.14 -9.26 -10.57
N LEU A 38 -7.17 -8.05 -11.15
CA LEU A 38 -7.14 -7.85 -12.60
C LEU A 38 -5.81 -8.33 -13.20
N ALA A 39 -4.68 -8.07 -12.53
CA ALA A 39 -3.36 -8.59 -12.90
C ALA A 39 -3.31 -10.12 -12.87
N LEU A 40 -4.00 -10.75 -11.92
CA LEU A 40 -4.05 -12.19 -11.75
C LEU A 40 -4.92 -12.87 -12.83
N PHE A 41 -6.04 -12.24 -13.19
CA PHE A 41 -7.00 -12.77 -14.16
C PHE A 41 -6.52 -12.60 -15.60
N GLN A 42 -5.90 -11.47 -15.95
CA GLN A 42 -5.45 -11.22 -17.31
C GLN A 42 -3.96 -11.51 -17.50
N LYS A 43 -3.67 -12.64 -18.16
CA LYS A 43 -2.33 -13.09 -18.53
C LYS A 43 -1.52 -12.05 -19.32
N SER A 44 -2.18 -11.21 -20.12
CA SER A 44 -1.53 -10.13 -20.91
C SER A 44 -1.27 -8.86 -20.08
N LEU A 45 -2.17 -8.52 -19.16
CA LEU A 45 -2.03 -7.32 -18.31
C LEU A 45 -1.00 -7.48 -17.20
N ALA A 46 -0.76 -8.71 -16.75
CA ALA A 46 0.34 -9.01 -15.84
C ALA A 46 1.69 -8.55 -16.40
N HIS A 47 1.85 -8.41 -17.72
CA HIS A 47 3.10 -7.93 -18.33
C HIS A 47 3.10 -6.42 -18.64
N SER A 48 1.99 -5.73 -18.36
CA SER A 48 1.85 -4.31 -18.63
C SER A 48 2.61 -3.50 -17.58
N PHE A 49 3.67 -2.83 -18.01
CA PHE A 49 4.49 -1.92 -17.20
C PHE A 49 3.65 -0.90 -16.41
N SER A 50 2.60 -0.36 -17.04
CA SER A 50 1.69 0.62 -16.44
C SER A 50 0.95 0.07 -15.21
N LEU A 51 0.57 -1.21 -15.22
CA LEU A 51 -0.20 -1.81 -14.15
C LEU A 51 0.67 -2.06 -12.92
N HIS A 52 1.91 -2.50 -13.14
CA HIS A 52 2.93 -2.60 -12.09
C HIS A 52 3.23 -1.25 -11.43
N LEU A 53 3.39 -0.20 -12.22
CA LEU A 53 3.57 1.15 -11.69
C LEU A 53 2.39 1.60 -10.83
N LEU A 54 1.16 1.30 -11.25
CA LEU A 54 -0.04 1.71 -10.49
C LEU A 54 -0.16 0.92 -9.18
N ILE A 55 0.17 -0.38 -9.18
CA ILE A 55 0.26 -1.21 -7.99
C ILE A 55 1.35 -0.68 -7.04
N MET A 56 2.55 -0.42 -7.56
CA MET A 56 3.66 0.13 -6.80
C MET A 56 3.28 1.46 -6.14
N LEU A 57 2.63 2.36 -6.89
CA LEU A 57 2.16 3.65 -6.39
C LEU A 57 1.14 3.47 -5.27
N GLY A 58 0.23 2.50 -5.41
CA GLY A 58 -0.71 2.11 -4.37
C GLY A 58 -0.01 1.66 -3.09
N PHE A 59 1.00 0.78 -3.20
CA PHE A 59 1.80 0.34 -2.05
C PHE A 59 2.60 1.47 -1.41
N LEU A 60 3.10 2.41 -2.20
CA LEU A 60 3.81 3.58 -1.70
C LEU A 60 2.89 4.48 -0.86
N VAL A 61 1.64 4.66 -1.30
CA VAL A 61 0.62 5.39 -0.53
C VAL A 61 0.26 4.65 0.76
N LEU A 62 0.11 3.32 0.72
CA LEU A 62 -0.12 2.51 1.93
C LEU A 62 1.06 2.60 2.92
N ALA A 63 2.30 2.59 2.42
CA ALA A 63 3.50 2.78 3.23
C ALA A 63 3.49 4.15 3.91
N TYR A 64 3.10 5.21 3.20
CA TYR A 64 2.96 6.53 3.80
C TYR A 64 1.92 6.56 4.95
N PHE A 65 0.79 5.88 4.79
CA PHE A 65 -0.18 5.73 5.88
C PHE A 65 0.35 4.90 7.05
N ALA A 66 1.12 3.85 6.79
CA ALA A 66 1.75 3.05 7.84
C ALA A 66 2.80 3.87 8.64
N LEU A 67 3.52 4.77 7.96
CA LEU A 67 4.43 5.73 8.60
C LEU A 67 3.68 6.66 9.56
N LEU A 68 2.54 7.22 9.11
CA LEU A 68 1.66 8.05 9.93
C LEU A 68 1.09 7.31 11.16
N LYS A 69 0.88 6.00 11.06
CA LYS A 69 0.42 5.15 12.16
C LYS A 69 1.55 4.65 13.05
N HIS A 70 2.81 5.06 12.79
CA HIS A 70 4.01 4.60 13.49
C HIS A 70 4.20 3.06 13.51
N ASN A 71 3.51 2.33 12.63
CA ASN A 71 3.64 0.87 12.57
C ASN A 71 4.82 0.49 11.66
N LYS A 72 6.00 0.37 12.28
CA LYS A 72 7.26 0.06 11.59
C LYS A 72 7.20 -1.26 10.80
N ALA A 73 6.49 -2.27 11.31
CA ALA A 73 6.36 -3.56 10.65
C ALA A 73 5.54 -3.46 9.35
N GLN A 74 4.38 -2.80 9.39
CA GLN A 74 3.54 -2.59 8.20
C GLN A 74 4.24 -1.68 7.17
N LEU A 75 4.95 -0.66 7.63
CA LEU A 75 5.73 0.22 6.77
C LEU A 75 6.78 -0.56 5.97
N LEU A 76 7.61 -1.35 6.67
CA LEU A 76 8.66 -2.14 6.04
C LEU A 76 8.08 -3.14 5.03
N LEU A 77 6.95 -3.76 5.36
CA LEU A 77 6.28 -4.70 4.48
C LEU A 77 5.74 -4.02 3.21
N PHE A 78 5.08 -2.86 3.33
CA PHE A 78 4.58 -2.13 2.16
C PHE A 78 5.70 -1.58 1.28
N ILE A 79 6.81 -1.13 1.87
CA ILE A 79 8.00 -0.72 1.12
C ILE A 79 8.61 -1.92 0.38
N CYS A 80 8.76 -3.06 1.06
CA CYS A 80 9.25 -4.29 0.46
C CYS A 80 8.37 -4.74 -0.71
N LEU A 81 7.04 -4.71 -0.54
CA LEU A 81 6.10 -5.00 -1.63
C LEU A 81 6.21 -3.99 -2.78
N SER A 82 6.35 -2.70 -2.48
CA SER A 82 6.54 -1.66 -3.49
C SER A 82 7.81 -1.92 -4.33
N VAL A 83 8.91 -2.29 -3.68
CA VAL A 83 10.16 -2.70 -4.36
C VAL A 83 10.01 -4.02 -5.10
N LEU A 84 9.23 -4.96 -4.57
CA LEU A 84 8.97 -6.24 -5.25
C LEU A 84 8.19 -6.05 -6.55
N PHE A 85 7.26 -5.08 -6.58
CA PHE A 85 6.49 -4.70 -7.76
C PHE A 85 7.17 -3.64 -8.63
N LEU A 86 8.45 -3.32 -8.39
CA LEU A 86 9.16 -2.46 -9.32
C LEU A 86 9.14 -3.12 -10.70
N PRO A 87 8.87 -2.36 -11.77
CA PRO A 87 8.86 -2.90 -13.12
C PRO A 87 10.29 -3.15 -13.60
N PHE A 88 10.95 -4.14 -13.00
CA PHE A 88 12.27 -4.59 -13.41
C PHE A 88 12.14 -5.35 -14.72
N LYS A 89 12.48 -4.67 -15.82
CA LYS A 89 12.49 -5.18 -17.20
C LYS A 89 13.40 -6.41 -17.43
N GLN A 90 14.05 -6.97 -16.40
CA GLN A 90 15.09 -7.99 -16.52
C GLN A 90 15.00 -9.14 -15.50
N LEU A 91 14.02 -9.14 -14.59
CA LEU A 91 13.79 -10.32 -13.76
C LEU A 91 13.04 -11.35 -14.62
N ASN A 92 13.79 -12.29 -15.20
CA ASN A 92 13.32 -13.53 -15.85
C ASN A 92 12.59 -14.47 -14.85
N LEU A 93 11.82 -13.91 -13.91
CA LEU A 93 10.93 -14.69 -13.06
C LEU A 93 9.82 -15.24 -13.95
N SER A 94 9.74 -16.57 -13.99
CA SER A 94 8.68 -17.28 -14.68
C SER A 94 7.30 -16.76 -14.25
N LEU A 95 6.35 -16.63 -15.18
CA LEU A 95 4.97 -16.17 -14.94
C LEU A 95 4.30 -16.82 -13.72
N LEU A 96 4.70 -18.06 -13.41
CA LEU A 96 4.25 -18.81 -12.24
C LEU A 96 4.63 -18.11 -10.90
N ASN A 97 5.86 -17.61 -10.79
CA ASN A 97 6.36 -16.99 -9.56
C ASN A 97 5.64 -15.67 -9.28
N TRP A 98 5.43 -14.87 -10.33
CA TRP A 98 4.66 -13.63 -10.22
C TRP A 98 3.22 -13.90 -9.77
N LYS A 99 2.56 -14.92 -10.32
CA LYS A 99 1.22 -15.34 -9.86
C LYS A 99 1.19 -15.66 -8.37
N ILE A 100 2.18 -16.36 -7.83
CA ILE A 100 2.27 -16.69 -6.40
C ILE A 100 2.37 -15.41 -5.56
N VAL A 101 3.24 -14.47 -5.97
CA VAL A 101 3.40 -13.17 -5.30
C VAL A 101 2.08 -12.39 -5.31
N TYR A 102 1.38 -12.36 -6.45
CA TYR A 102 0.07 -11.70 -6.55
C TYR A 102 -0.96 -12.33 -5.62
N VAL A 103 -1.10 -13.67 -5.62
CA VAL A 103 -2.04 -14.38 -4.74
C VAL A 103 -1.76 -14.07 -3.27
N PHE A 104 -0.49 -14.17 -2.86
CA PHE A 104 -0.08 -13.90 -1.48
C PHE A 104 -0.37 -12.45 -1.07
N THR A 105 -0.07 -11.51 -1.97
CA THR A 105 -0.31 -10.09 -1.74
C THR A 105 -1.80 -9.77 -1.64
N VAL A 106 -2.64 -10.30 -2.54
CA VAL A 106 -4.11 -10.16 -2.46
C VAL A 106 -4.62 -10.74 -1.15
N GLY A 107 -4.18 -11.94 -0.78
CA GLY A 107 -4.57 -12.58 0.48
C GLY A 107 -4.22 -11.71 1.69
N TYR A 108 -3.01 -11.16 1.71
CA TYR A 108 -2.57 -10.26 2.78
C TYR A 108 -3.42 -8.97 2.87
N LEU A 109 -3.72 -8.32 1.73
CA LEU A 109 -4.58 -7.13 1.71
C LEU A 109 -6.00 -7.45 2.19
N VAL A 110 -6.58 -8.56 1.75
CA VAL A 110 -7.93 -8.98 2.16
C VAL A 110 -7.98 -9.22 3.66
N VAL A 111 -6.97 -9.91 4.22
CA VAL A 111 -6.87 -10.12 5.67
C VAL A 111 -6.80 -8.78 6.40
N LEU A 112 -5.92 -7.86 5.97
CA LEU A 112 -5.85 -6.52 6.57
C LEU A 112 -7.19 -5.79 6.50
N GLN A 113 -7.89 -5.87 5.37
CA GLN A 113 -9.17 -5.20 5.17
C GLN A 113 -10.25 -5.78 6.10
N VAL A 114 -10.34 -7.11 6.21
CA VAL A 114 -11.26 -7.80 7.13
C VAL A 114 -10.98 -7.41 8.58
N PHE A 115 -9.71 -7.41 9.01
CA PHE A 115 -9.33 -7.00 10.36
C PHE A 115 -9.68 -5.54 10.63
N GLN A 116 -9.41 -4.62 9.69
CA GLN A 116 -9.79 -3.21 9.85
C GLN A 116 -11.31 -3.00 9.90
N SER A 117 -12.08 -3.74 9.09
CA SER A 117 -13.55 -3.68 9.11
C SER A 117 -14.12 -4.15 10.44
N ARG A 118 -13.50 -5.13 11.11
CA ARG A 118 -13.92 -5.60 12.44
C ARG A 118 -13.69 -4.56 13.54
N ILE A 119 -12.60 -3.81 13.48
CA ILE A 119 -12.27 -2.78 14.48
C ILE A 119 -13.20 -1.55 14.37
N THR A 120 -13.77 -1.31 13.20
CA THR A 120 -14.63 -0.13 12.95
C THR A 120 -16.10 -0.36 13.33
N LYS A 121 -16.49 -1.59 13.72
CA LYS A 121 -17.85 -1.96 14.16
C LYS A 121 -18.03 -2.03 15.68
N LYS A 122 -17.01 -1.68 16.47
CA LYS A 122 -17.11 -1.49 17.92
C LYS A 122 -17.13 0.00 18.23
#